data_AF-A0A7W9X3K4-F1
#
_entry.id   AF-A0A7W9X3K4-F1
#
_cell.length_a   1.000
_cell.length_b   1.000
_cell.length_c   1.000
_cell.angle_alpha   90.00
_cell.angle_beta   90.00
_cell.angle_gamma   90.00
#
_symmetry.space_group_name_H-M   'P 1'
#
loop_
_entity.id
_entity.type
_entity.pdbx_description
1 polymer ?
#
loop_
_entity_poly.entity_id
_entity_poly.type
_entity_poly.pdbx_seq_one_letter_code
_entity_poly.pdbx_strand_id
1 'polypeptide(L)'
;MTIDARTLALHSTEARRAQIREKAKQQGLLRTIEVRRKVEEAMTNVTEEMKANGGIYPHNKGSVSSAEVARRAGIHVTTLFSPCQKELGQQVKEWVRDLKCLQIVGRVKIRRTLSERIADWKTLYEGLAQSHRDTELELQARESELELVRAELQRLKLENTSLERLLKDNNVVSIYRSSRADAN
;
A
#
# COMPACT_ATOMS: atom_id res chain seq x y z
N MET A 1 -25.69 76.19 -37.27
CA MET A 1 -25.10 75.57 -36.07
C MET A 1 -23.96 74.67 -36.51
N THR A 2 -22.74 75.22 -36.55
CA THR A 2 -21.55 74.52 -37.07
C THR A 2 -20.95 73.71 -35.94
N ILE A 3 -20.99 72.37 -36.04
CA ILE A 3 -20.36 71.50 -35.04
C ILE A 3 -18.84 71.69 -35.19
N ASP A 4 -18.22 72.17 -34.12
CA ASP A 4 -16.78 72.43 -34.02
C ASP A 4 -15.98 71.13 -34.29
N ALA A 5 -14.92 71.21 -35.09
CA ALA A 5 -14.09 70.06 -35.45
C ALA A 5 -13.48 69.38 -34.22
N ARG A 6 -13.30 70.14 -33.13
CA ARG A 6 -12.81 69.66 -31.84
C ARG A 6 -13.81 68.74 -31.13
N THR A 7 -15.11 69.00 -31.24
CA THR A 7 -16.15 68.12 -30.68
C THR A 7 -16.23 66.81 -31.46
N LEU A 8 -16.13 66.83 -32.79
CA LEU A 8 -16.12 65.60 -33.61
C LEU A 8 -14.92 64.68 -33.29
N ALA A 9 -13.73 65.24 -33.05
CA ALA A 9 -12.54 64.47 -32.67
C ALA A 9 -12.66 63.83 -31.27
N LEU A 10 -13.24 64.55 -30.30
CA LEU A 10 -13.50 64.01 -28.95
C LEU A 10 -14.49 62.84 -28.99
N HIS A 11 -15.60 62.97 -29.73
CA HIS A 11 -16.60 61.89 -29.88
C HIS A 11 -16.02 60.65 -30.58
N SER A 12 -15.13 60.83 -31.56
CA SER A 12 -14.40 59.74 -32.22
C SER A 12 -13.46 58.98 -31.25
N THR A 13 -12.75 59.70 -30.38
CA THR A 13 -11.87 59.06 -29.36
C THR A 13 -12.66 58.36 -28.25
N GLU A 14 -13.80 58.89 -27.83
CA GLU A 14 -14.70 58.22 -26.88
C GLU A 14 -15.34 56.97 -27.48
N ALA A 15 -15.77 57.01 -28.73
CA ALA A 15 -16.28 55.85 -29.46
C ALA A 15 -15.22 54.74 -29.57
N ARG A 16 -13.96 55.09 -29.86
CA ARG A 16 -12.83 54.14 -29.90
C ARG A 16 -12.55 53.53 -28.52
N ARG A 17 -12.60 54.32 -27.44
CA ARG A 17 -12.46 53.82 -26.06
C ARG A 17 -13.64 52.90 -25.67
N ALA A 18 -14.85 53.22 -26.09
CA ALA A 18 -16.02 52.37 -25.89
C ALA A 18 -15.88 51.02 -26.61
N GLN A 19 -15.44 51.03 -27.86
CA GLN A 19 -15.17 49.81 -28.63
C GLN A 19 -14.06 48.95 -28.00
N ILE A 20 -12.98 49.56 -27.50
CA ILE A 20 -11.91 48.84 -26.79
C ILE A 20 -12.45 48.20 -25.51
N ARG A 21 -13.24 48.92 -24.73
CA ARG A 21 -13.89 48.38 -23.52
C ARG A 21 -14.81 47.21 -23.84
N GLU A 22 -15.59 47.30 -24.90
CA GLU A 22 -16.52 46.24 -25.29
C GLU A 22 -15.78 44.99 -25.79
N LYS A 23 -14.75 45.16 -26.63
CA LYS A 23 -13.88 44.05 -27.04
C LYS A 23 -13.18 43.39 -25.84
N ALA A 24 -12.71 44.19 -24.88
CA ALA A 24 -12.09 43.66 -23.66
C ALA A 24 -13.08 42.85 -22.80
N LYS A 25 -14.35 43.29 -22.70
CA LYS A 25 -15.41 42.52 -22.03
C LYS A 25 -15.68 41.19 -22.74
N GLN A 26 -15.83 41.22 -24.06
CA GLN A 26 -16.06 40.02 -24.86
C GLN A 26 -14.91 39.01 -24.73
N GLN A 27 -13.67 39.48 -24.78
CA GLN A 27 -12.50 38.63 -24.54
C GLN A 27 -12.47 38.04 -23.13
N GLY A 28 -12.87 38.83 -22.12
CA GLY A 28 -12.98 38.34 -20.74
C GLY A 28 -14.02 37.23 -20.59
N LEU A 29 -15.16 37.32 -21.28
CA LEU A 29 -16.19 36.30 -21.31
C LEU A 29 -15.70 35.00 -21.98
N LEU A 30 -15.09 35.12 -23.16
CA LEU A 30 -14.54 33.97 -23.89
C LEU A 30 -13.49 33.23 -23.06
N ARG A 31 -12.59 33.98 -22.40
CA ARG A 31 -11.57 33.39 -21.52
C ARG A 31 -12.19 32.68 -20.33
N THR A 32 -13.28 33.21 -19.78
CA THR A 32 -14.00 32.59 -18.65
C THR A 32 -14.62 31.26 -19.06
N ILE A 33 -15.26 31.21 -20.24
CA ILE A 33 -15.84 29.98 -20.80
C ILE A 33 -14.75 28.95 -21.07
N GLU A 34 -13.62 29.36 -21.65
CA GLU A 34 -12.51 28.47 -21.94
C GLU A 34 -11.91 27.84 -20.67
N VAL A 35 -11.72 28.64 -19.62
CA VAL A 35 -11.22 28.16 -18.33
C VAL A 35 -12.20 27.15 -17.71
N ARG A 36 -13.51 27.45 -17.74
CA ARG A 36 -14.54 26.52 -17.25
C ARG A 36 -14.46 25.18 -17.97
N ARG A 37 -14.42 25.19 -19.31
CA ARG A 37 -14.32 23.97 -20.13
C ARG A 37 -13.10 23.12 -19.76
N LYS A 38 -11.92 23.76 -19.63
CA LYS A 38 -10.68 23.07 -19.26
C LYS A 38 -10.75 22.42 -17.87
N VAL A 39 -11.40 23.08 -16.92
CA VAL A 39 -11.58 22.57 -15.56
C VAL A 39 -12.55 21.39 -15.53
N GLU A 40 -13.67 21.48 -16.24
CA GLU A 40 -14.66 20.39 -16.34
C GLU A 40 -14.07 19.15 -17.04
N GLU A 41 -13.29 19.34 -18.10
CA GLU A 41 -12.55 18.27 -18.79
C GLU A 41 -11.54 17.62 -17.82
N ALA A 42 -10.80 18.41 -17.05
CA ALA A 42 -9.87 17.89 -16.05
C ALA A 42 -10.57 17.08 -14.95
N MET A 43 -11.74 17.52 -14.46
CA MET A 43 -12.53 16.79 -13.47
C MET A 43 -13.04 15.44 -14.03
N THR A 44 -13.44 15.42 -15.30
CA THR A 44 -13.89 14.21 -15.99
C THR A 44 -12.74 13.22 -16.13
N ASN A 45 -11.59 13.65 -16.64
CA ASN A 45 -10.40 12.81 -16.79
C ASN A 45 -9.93 12.21 -15.45
N VAL A 46 -9.91 13.02 -14.38
CA VAL A 46 -9.57 12.53 -13.04
C VAL A 46 -10.56 11.46 -12.57
N THR A 47 -11.86 11.64 -12.85
CA THR A 47 -12.88 10.65 -12.49
C THR A 47 -12.71 9.34 -13.26
N GLU A 48 -12.37 9.41 -14.54
CA GLU A 48 -12.12 8.24 -15.38
C GLU A 48 -10.86 7.49 -14.95
N GLU A 49 -9.77 8.21 -14.68
CA GLU A 49 -8.53 7.65 -14.14
C GLU A 49 -8.76 6.96 -12.80
N MET A 50 -9.56 7.56 -11.91
CA MET A 50 -9.94 6.94 -10.64
C MET A 50 -10.77 5.68 -10.86
N LYS A 51 -11.74 5.69 -11.78
CA LYS A 51 -12.55 4.49 -12.11
C LYS A 51 -11.69 3.36 -12.67
N ALA A 52 -10.77 3.67 -13.58
CA ALA A 52 -9.85 2.70 -14.18
C ALA A 52 -8.91 2.05 -13.14
N ASN A 53 -8.54 2.81 -12.11
CA ASN A 53 -7.63 2.37 -11.04
C ASN A 53 -8.36 1.92 -9.76
N GLY A 54 -9.60 1.42 -9.88
CA GLY A 54 -10.34 0.83 -8.76
C GLY A 54 -10.69 1.83 -7.64
N GLY A 55 -10.96 3.08 -8.02
CA GLY A 55 -11.30 4.18 -7.11
C GLY A 55 -10.10 4.98 -6.59
N ILE A 56 -8.87 4.61 -6.97
CA ILE A 56 -7.65 5.25 -6.49
C ILE A 56 -7.11 6.20 -7.56
N TYR A 57 -6.85 7.46 -7.21
CA TYR A 57 -6.22 8.40 -8.14
C TYR A 57 -4.74 8.03 -8.35
N PRO A 58 -4.25 7.84 -9.59
CA PRO A 58 -2.89 7.36 -9.83
C PRO A 58 -1.81 8.42 -9.58
N HIS A 59 -2.16 9.70 -9.65
CA HIS A 59 -1.21 10.80 -9.52
C HIS A 59 -1.24 11.44 -8.12
N ASN A 60 -0.28 12.33 -7.85
CA ASN A 60 -0.21 13.13 -6.63
C ASN A 60 -0.40 12.32 -5.32
N LYS A 61 0.21 11.12 -5.26
CA LYS A 61 0.12 10.21 -4.10
C LYS A 61 -1.32 9.85 -3.71
N GLY A 62 -2.22 9.70 -4.68
CA GLY A 62 -3.61 9.33 -4.44
C GLY A 62 -4.51 10.48 -4.00
N SER A 63 -4.01 11.72 -3.95
CA SER A 63 -4.76 12.87 -3.43
C SER A 63 -5.19 13.81 -4.55
N VAL A 64 -6.50 14.08 -4.62
CA VAL A 64 -7.07 15.10 -5.48
C VAL A 64 -7.33 16.37 -4.66
N SER A 65 -6.86 17.50 -5.15
CA SER A 65 -7.04 18.83 -4.54
C SER A 65 -7.40 19.87 -5.60
N SER A 66 -7.92 21.03 -5.23
CA SER A 66 -8.21 22.11 -6.20
C SER A 66 -6.96 22.55 -6.97
N ALA A 67 -5.78 22.49 -6.34
CA ALA A 67 -4.51 22.76 -7.00
C ALA A 67 -4.12 21.67 -8.01
N GLU A 68 -4.49 20.42 -7.73
CA GLU A 68 -4.30 19.32 -8.68
C GLU A 68 -5.20 19.49 -9.90
N VAL A 69 -6.49 19.81 -9.69
CA VAL A 69 -7.43 20.08 -10.79
C VAL A 69 -6.93 21.25 -11.66
N ALA A 70 -6.44 22.33 -11.04
CA ALA A 70 -5.86 23.46 -11.78
C ALA A 70 -4.65 23.04 -12.64
N ARG A 71 -3.74 22.22 -12.09
CA ARG A 71 -2.60 21.67 -12.84
C ARG A 71 -3.06 20.81 -14.01
N ARG A 72 -4.02 19.90 -13.81
CA ARG A 72 -4.57 19.03 -14.87
C ARG A 72 -5.27 19.83 -15.97
N ALA A 73 -5.95 20.92 -15.60
CA ALA A 73 -6.59 21.84 -16.53
C ALA A 73 -5.61 22.81 -17.24
N GLY A 74 -4.32 22.79 -16.89
CA GLY A 74 -3.31 23.68 -17.49
C GLY A 74 -3.50 25.15 -17.11
N ILE A 75 -4.13 25.43 -15.98
CA ILE A 75 -4.34 26.80 -15.47
C ILE A 75 -3.56 27.03 -14.18
N HIS A 76 -3.27 28.30 -13.89
CA HIS A 76 -2.61 28.65 -12.63
C HIS A 76 -3.58 28.45 -11.45
N VAL A 77 -3.06 27.97 -10.32
CA VAL A 77 -3.87 27.67 -9.11
C VAL A 77 -4.67 28.88 -8.65
N THR A 78 -4.10 30.08 -8.71
CA THR A 78 -4.78 31.32 -8.29
C THR A 78 -5.97 31.70 -9.17
N THR A 79 -6.06 31.17 -10.40
CA THR A 79 -7.17 31.47 -11.32
C THR A 79 -8.51 31.02 -10.74
N LEU A 80 -8.56 29.86 -10.06
CA LEU A 80 -9.75 29.35 -9.39
C LEU A 80 -10.19 30.20 -8.18
N PHE A 81 -9.28 30.98 -7.61
CA PHE A 81 -9.55 31.87 -6.47
C PHE A 81 -9.83 33.32 -6.91
N SER A 82 -9.78 33.60 -8.22
CA SER A 82 -10.07 34.93 -8.74
C SER A 82 -11.56 35.27 -8.60
N PRO A 83 -11.93 36.55 -8.40
CA PRO A 83 -13.33 36.96 -8.26
C PRO A 83 -14.21 36.55 -9.46
N CYS A 84 -13.65 36.57 -10.66
CA CYS A 84 -14.36 36.20 -11.90
C CYS A 84 -14.66 34.70 -11.99
N GLN A 85 -13.91 33.85 -11.28
CA GLN A 85 -14.05 32.39 -11.31
C GLN A 85 -14.48 31.82 -9.96
N LYS A 86 -15.01 32.66 -9.06
CA LYS A 86 -15.35 32.26 -7.69
C LYS A 86 -16.34 31.10 -7.65
N GLU A 87 -17.35 31.14 -8.53
CA GLU A 87 -18.35 30.08 -8.66
C GLU A 87 -17.71 28.76 -9.10
N LEU A 88 -16.88 28.79 -10.15
CA LEU A 88 -16.15 27.62 -10.64
C LEU A 88 -15.21 27.05 -9.55
N GLY A 89 -14.49 27.91 -8.83
CA GLY A 89 -13.64 27.51 -7.72
C GLY A 89 -14.41 26.82 -6.59
N GLN A 90 -15.63 27.29 -6.31
CA GLN A 90 -16.51 26.66 -5.33
C GLN A 90 -17.02 25.30 -5.81
N GLN A 91 -17.43 25.18 -7.07
CA GLN A 91 -17.83 23.90 -7.69
C GLN A 91 -16.70 22.85 -7.60
N VAL A 92 -15.46 23.25 -7.93
CA VAL A 92 -14.29 22.37 -7.79
C VAL A 92 -14.08 21.96 -6.34
N LYS A 93 -14.24 22.89 -5.39
CA LYS A 93 -14.06 22.61 -3.95
C LYS A 93 -15.11 21.65 -3.41
N GLU A 94 -16.35 21.77 -3.86
CA GLU A 94 -17.46 20.86 -3.53
C GLU A 94 -17.21 19.49 -4.12
N TRP A 95 -16.89 19.40 -5.42
CA TRP A 95 -16.56 18.14 -6.05
C TRP A 95 -15.37 17.41 -5.39
N VAL A 96 -14.29 18.13 -5.05
CA VAL A 96 -13.17 17.55 -4.29
C VAL A 96 -13.61 17.06 -2.91
N ARG A 97 -14.56 17.75 -2.25
CA ARG A 97 -15.10 17.32 -0.96
C ARG A 97 -15.93 16.05 -1.13
N ASP A 98 -16.79 16.00 -2.14
CA ASP A 98 -17.64 14.85 -2.43
C ASP A 98 -16.80 13.62 -2.77
N LEU A 99 -15.72 13.79 -3.55
CA LEU A 99 -14.73 12.73 -3.78
C LEU A 99 -14.11 12.20 -2.49
N LYS A 100 -13.79 13.08 -1.54
CA LYS A 100 -13.22 12.68 -0.24
C LYS A 100 -14.23 11.97 0.67
N CYS A 101 -15.51 12.26 0.51
CA CYS A 101 -16.58 11.65 1.30
C CYS A 101 -17.05 10.32 0.71
N LEU A 102 -17.15 10.21 -0.61
CA LEU A 102 -17.66 9.03 -1.33
C LEU A 102 -16.60 7.95 -1.54
N GLN A 103 -15.34 8.35 -1.67
CA GLN A 103 -14.24 7.46 -2.01
C GLN A 103 -13.18 7.59 -0.91
N ILE A 104 -12.40 6.53 -0.68
CA ILE A 104 -11.28 6.49 0.27
C ILE A 104 -10.12 7.37 -0.27
N VAL A 105 -10.39 8.64 -0.63
CA VAL A 105 -9.43 9.61 -1.17
C VAL A 105 -8.86 10.41 -0.01
N GLY A 106 -8.24 9.67 0.92
CA GLY A 106 -7.30 10.24 1.87
C GLY A 106 -5.89 10.20 1.28
N ARG A 107 -4.91 10.74 2.02
CA ARG A 107 -3.50 10.35 1.88
C ARG A 107 -3.37 8.90 2.32
N VAL A 108 -3.94 7.97 1.55
CA VAL A 108 -3.91 6.55 1.81
C VAL A 108 -2.45 6.17 1.65
N LYS A 109 -1.80 5.77 2.76
CA LYS A 109 -0.58 4.95 2.74
C LYS A 109 -0.76 4.00 1.55
N ILE A 110 0.00 4.24 0.48
CA ILE A 110 -0.10 3.56 -0.82
C ILE A 110 -0.61 2.15 -0.55
N ARG A 111 -1.90 1.91 -0.83
CA ARG A 111 -2.47 0.57 -0.67
C ARG A 111 -1.59 -0.26 -1.58
N ARG A 112 -0.76 -1.14 -0.99
CA ARG A 112 0.20 -1.96 -1.72
C ARG A 112 -0.44 -2.42 -3.01
N THR A 113 0.26 -2.21 -4.12
CA THR A 113 -0.29 -2.55 -5.43
C THR A 113 -0.72 -4.01 -5.43
N LEU A 114 -1.71 -4.39 -6.24
CA LEU A 114 -2.13 -5.79 -6.32
C LEU A 114 -0.92 -6.70 -6.59
N SER A 115 0.02 -6.24 -7.43
CA SER A 115 1.28 -6.91 -7.72
C SER A 115 2.17 -7.08 -6.49
N GLU A 116 2.35 -6.05 -5.66
CA GLU A 116 3.09 -6.16 -4.40
C GLU A 116 2.44 -7.15 -3.44
N ARG A 117 1.10 -7.13 -3.32
CA ARG A 117 0.38 -8.09 -2.48
C ARG A 117 0.56 -9.51 -2.98
N ILE A 118 0.46 -9.74 -4.29
CA ILE A 118 0.68 -11.06 -4.89
C ILE A 118 2.11 -11.54 -4.64
N ALA A 119 3.10 -10.65 -4.78
CA ALA A 119 4.51 -10.97 -4.50
C ALA A 119 4.73 -11.34 -3.02
N ASP A 120 4.14 -10.57 -2.09
CA ASP A 120 4.19 -10.85 -0.66
C ASP A 120 3.55 -12.22 -0.35
N TRP A 121 2.36 -12.49 -0.88
CA TRP A 121 1.67 -13.77 -0.71
C TRP A 121 2.46 -14.94 -1.27
N LYS A 122 3.09 -14.77 -2.44
CA LYS A 122 3.95 -15.77 -3.04
C LYS A 122 5.16 -16.08 -2.15
N THR A 123 5.79 -15.03 -1.61
CA THR A 123 6.95 -15.16 -0.71
C THR A 123 6.57 -15.89 0.58
N LEU A 124 5.44 -15.52 1.19
CA LEU A 124 4.92 -16.19 2.40
C LEU A 124 4.57 -17.66 2.12
N TYR A 125 3.94 -17.95 1.00
CA TYR A 125 3.59 -19.31 0.60
C TYR A 125 4.83 -20.17 0.34
N GLU A 126 5.82 -19.63 -0.38
CA GLU A 126 7.09 -20.33 -0.63
C GLU A 126 7.85 -20.59 0.67
N GLY A 127 7.89 -19.61 1.58
CA GLY A 127 8.48 -19.78 2.91
C GLY A 127 7.77 -20.86 3.74
N LEU A 128 6.44 -20.87 3.74
CA LEU A 128 5.65 -21.90 4.44
C LEU A 128 5.87 -23.29 3.84
N ALA A 129 5.87 -23.39 2.51
CA ALA A 129 6.11 -24.65 1.80
C ALA A 129 7.52 -25.18 2.08
N GLN A 130 8.53 -24.31 2.16
CA GLN A 130 9.88 -24.70 2.51
C GLN A 130 9.96 -25.18 3.97
N SER A 131 9.41 -24.40 4.91
CA SER A 131 9.37 -24.78 6.32
C SER A 131 8.69 -26.14 6.54
N HIS A 132 7.60 -26.42 5.81
CA HIS A 132 6.94 -27.72 5.87
C HIS A 132 7.84 -28.86 5.39
N ARG A 133 8.56 -28.67 4.27
CA ARG A 133 9.49 -29.69 3.78
C ARG A 133 10.62 -29.95 4.77
N ASP A 134 11.17 -28.90 5.36
CA ASP A 134 12.25 -29.00 6.34
C ASP A 134 11.77 -29.76 7.59
N THR A 135 10.56 -29.48 8.09
CA THR A 135 9.99 -30.20 9.25
C THR A 135 9.69 -31.66 8.95
N GLU A 136 9.23 -31.98 7.74
CA GLU A 136 8.99 -33.38 7.33
C GLU A 136 10.32 -34.16 7.25
N LEU A 137 11.37 -33.55 6.71
CA LEU A 137 12.70 -34.15 6.67
C LEU A 137 13.29 -34.35 8.08
N GLU A 138 13.12 -33.36 8.96
CA GLU A 138 13.56 -33.49 10.36
C GLU A 138 12.78 -34.61 11.06
N LEU A 139 11.46 -34.70 10.87
CA LEU A 139 10.64 -35.77 11.44
C LEU A 139 11.13 -37.15 11.00
N GLN A 140 11.37 -37.35 9.70
CA GLN A 140 11.91 -38.61 9.18
C GLN A 140 13.27 -38.97 9.77
N ALA A 141 14.15 -37.99 9.95
CA ALA A 141 15.45 -38.20 10.58
C ALA A 141 15.29 -38.63 12.06
N ARG A 142 14.40 -37.96 12.81
CA ARG A 142 14.13 -38.30 14.22
C ARG A 142 13.50 -39.68 14.37
N GLU A 143 12.59 -40.05 13.48
CA GLU A 143 11.99 -41.38 13.48
C GLU A 143 13.05 -42.47 13.25
N SER A 144 13.95 -42.26 12.30
CA SER A 144 15.09 -43.17 12.07
C SER A 144 16.02 -43.26 13.28
N GLU A 145 16.38 -42.13 13.90
CA GLU A 145 17.21 -42.12 15.12
C GLU A 145 16.55 -42.91 16.25
N LEU A 146 15.24 -42.71 16.42
CA LEU A 146 14.45 -43.36 17.46
C LEU A 146 14.35 -44.87 17.23
N GLU A 147 14.22 -45.33 15.98
CA GLU A 147 14.29 -46.76 15.63
C GLU A 147 15.65 -47.37 15.99
N LEU A 148 16.75 -46.70 15.64
CA LEU A 148 18.11 -47.15 15.96
C LEU A 148 18.32 -47.26 17.47
N VAL A 149 17.92 -46.24 18.23
CA VAL A 149 18.03 -46.23 19.70
C VAL A 149 17.17 -47.33 20.32
N ARG A 150 15.96 -47.58 19.80
CA ARG A 150 15.10 -48.68 20.28
C ARG A 150 15.74 -50.05 20.03
N ALA A 151 16.33 -50.26 18.85
CA ALA A 151 17.02 -51.49 18.52
C ALA A 151 18.21 -51.73 19.45
N GLU A 152 19.03 -50.70 19.70
CA GLU A 152 20.17 -50.78 20.60
C GLU A 152 19.75 -51.01 22.06
N LEU A 153 18.69 -50.35 22.52
CA LEU A 153 18.15 -50.56 23.86
C LEU A 153 17.64 -52.00 24.03
N GLN A 154 16.99 -52.57 23.01
CA GLN A 154 16.61 -53.98 23.03
C GLN A 154 17.83 -54.91 23.08
N ARG A 155 18.87 -54.63 22.26
CA ARG A 155 20.13 -55.38 22.27
C ARG A 155 20.77 -55.39 23.66
N LEU A 156 20.94 -54.22 24.27
CA LEU A 156 21.52 -54.05 25.58
C LEU A 156 20.68 -54.71 26.68
N LYS A 157 19.34 -54.67 26.58
CA LYS A 157 18.47 -55.40 27.51
C LYS A 157 18.69 -56.90 27.43
N LEU A 158 18.75 -57.47 26.22
CA LEU A 158 19.02 -58.90 26.03
C LEU A 158 20.39 -59.27 26.60
N GLU A 159 21.43 -58.48 26.30
CA GLU A 159 22.78 -58.68 26.82
C GLU A 159 22.81 -58.64 28.36
N ASN A 160 22.17 -57.64 28.97
CA ASN A 160 22.11 -57.52 30.43
C ASN A 160 21.37 -58.72 31.07
N THR A 161 20.23 -59.14 30.50
CA THR A 161 19.53 -60.34 31.00
C THR A 161 20.38 -61.62 30.86
N SER A 162 21.21 -61.73 29.82
CA SER A 162 22.14 -62.83 29.65
C SER A 162 23.24 -62.81 30.71
N LEU A 163 23.83 -61.64 30.96
CA LEU A 163 24.86 -61.45 31.99
C LEU A 163 24.33 -61.70 33.40
N GLU A 164 23.12 -61.23 33.71
CA GLU A 164 22.44 -61.52 34.99
C GLU A 164 22.21 -63.01 35.19
N ARG A 165 21.86 -63.75 34.13
CA ARG A 165 21.73 -65.21 34.18
C ARG A 165 23.08 -65.87 34.45
N LEU A 166 24.12 -65.49 33.72
CA LEU A 166 25.48 -66.01 33.92
C LEU A 166 26.01 -65.74 35.34
N LEU A 167 25.69 -64.59 35.94
CA LEU A 167 26.07 -64.28 37.32
C LEU A 167 25.32 -65.15 38.34
N LYS A 168 24.03 -65.41 38.12
CA LYS A 168 23.24 -66.31 38.97
C LYS A 168 23.74 -67.76 38.87
N ASP A 169 24.04 -68.22 37.66
CA ASP A 169 24.52 -69.58 37.41
C ASP A 169 25.94 -69.80 37.95
N ASN A 170 26.81 -68.76 37.91
CA ASN A 170 28.15 -68.80 38.49
C ASN A 170 28.18 -68.59 40.02
N ASN A 171 27.03 -68.64 40.71
CA ASN A 171 26.83 -68.60 42.16
C ASN A 171 28.14 -68.40 42.95
N VAL A 172 28.59 -67.14 43.02
CA VAL A 172 29.78 -66.76 43.77
C VAL A 172 29.49 -67.06 45.23
N VAL A 173 29.98 -68.21 45.70
CA VAL A 173 29.99 -68.59 47.11
C VAL A 173 30.72 -67.47 47.85
N SER A 174 29.97 -66.65 48.59
CA SER A 174 30.54 -65.68 49.51
C SER A 174 31.30 -66.45 50.59
N ILE A 175 32.62 -66.55 50.43
CA ILE A 175 33.54 -67.23 51.36
C ILE A 175 33.85 -66.39 52.61
N TYR A 176 33.15 -65.27 52.84
CA TYR A 176 33.31 -64.48 54.07
C TYR A 176 32.37 -64.98 55.18
N ARG A 177 32.69 -66.14 55.78
CA ARG A 177 32.30 -66.42 57.16
C ARG A 177 33.34 -67.28 57.87
N SER A 178 33.82 -66.72 58.98
CA SER A 178 34.54 -67.38 60.09
C SER A 178 36.07 -67.51 59.99
N SER A 179 36.78 -66.43 60.37
CA SER A 179 38.05 -66.57 61.11
C SER A 179 38.36 -65.28 61.90
N ARG A 180 37.52 -64.98 62.91
CA ARG A 180 37.91 -64.10 64.02
C ARG A 180 37.00 -64.29 65.23
N ALA A 181 36.92 -65.53 65.69
CA ALA A 181 36.70 -65.85 67.10
C ALA A 181 37.83 -66.83 67.45
N ASP A 182 38.41 -66.66 68.63
CA ASP A 182 39.41 -67.53 69.25
C ASP A 182 40.88 -67.22 68.91
N ALA A 183 41.39 -66.17 69.55
CA ALA A 183 42.75 -66.17 70.11
C ALA A 183 42.76 -65.30 71.37
N ASN A 184 43.08 -65.96 72.50
CA ASN A 184 43.41 -65.38 73.81
C ASN A 184 44.41 -64.23 73.72
#